data_AF-F7V495-F1
#
_entry.id   AF-F7V495-F1
#
_cell.length_a   1.000
_cell.length_b   1.000
_cell.length_c   1.000
_cell.angle_alpha   90.00
_cell.angle_beta   90.00
_cell.angle_gamma   90.00
#
_symmetry.space_group_name_H-M   'P 1'
#
loop_
_entity.id
_entity.type
_entity.pdbx_description
1 polymer ?
#
loop_
_entity_poly.entity_id
_entity_poly.type
_entity_poly.pdbx_seq_one_letter_code
_entity_poly.pdbx_strand_id
1 'polypeptide(L)'
;MKRKGVTRYAAVALSGILAASMAVPVQAFAGSRPLKTIKTIKSYDITGNGKKDTIRVKARKDINGCYQDVTVYVNGKKKYSSPVFGCSWSVKVSAFRLKNKKVFLAIDAKQDNDGHACRVLQYKKGKLHSVLNGYKVVSIKGSDAGDAVYTGKKGNTVTMRAAVMSPTIGNYTCRVTYTYKNGAFRRTAYTHKVYHNYVMSSRDLDSNLKVQNTIKLYSKPGKLSSRQLVPGDSVRINAVHFSGRQTWYRTEVSGKNYWIKGITNKKYYAYQESVGWEQPGNGMFSNMMLAG
;
A
#
# COMPACT_ATOMS: atom_id res chain seq x y z
N MET A 1 -81.75 25.80 -44.36
CA MET A 1 -80.59 26.70 -44.56
C MET A 1 -79.60 26.48 -43.42
N LYS A 2 -78.26 26.46 -43.60
CA LYS A 2 -77.33 27.61 -43.81
C LYS A 2 -77.55 28.70 -42.72
N ARG A 3 -76.53 29.19 -41.97
CA ARG A 3 -75.06 28.98 -42.01
C ARG A 3 -74.37 29.65 -40.79
N LYS A 4 -73.13 29.26 -40.44
CA LYS A 4 -72.16 29.93 -39.50
C LYS A 4 -72.54 29.88 -37.99
N GLY A 5 -71.60 29.95 -37.03
CA GLY A 5 -70.13 29.86 -37.13
C GLY A 5 -69.36 30.36 -35.89
N VAL A 6 -68.16 29.79 -35.65
CA VAL A 6 -66.95 30.33 -34.95
C VAL A 6 -66.98 31.83 -34.55
N THR A 7 -66.48 32.30 -33.40
CA THR A 7 -65.60 31.76 -32.32
C THR A 7 -65.80 32.62 -31.04
N ARG A 8 -65.14 32.52 -29.86
CA ARG A 8 -63.89 31.89 -29.35
C ARG A 8 -64.10 31.40 -27.89
N TYR A 9 -63.15 30.61 -27.35
CA TYR A 9 -62.75 30.65 -25.93
C TYR A 9 -61.27 31.06 -25.84
N ALA A 10 -60.89 31.82 -24.81
CA ALA A 10 -59.51 32.28 -24.60
C ALA A 10 -58.76 31.42 -23.56
N ALA A 11 -57.43 31.59 -23.51
CA ALA A 11 -56.49 30.87 -22.63
C ALA A 11 -56.89 30.87 -21.14
N VAL A 12 -56.43 29.92 -20.32
CA VAL A 12 -55.02 29.84 -19.89
C VAL A 12 -54.34 28.51 -20.25
N ALA A 13 -53.07 28.56 -20.66
CA ALA A 13 -52.25 27.38 -20.91
C ALA A 13 -51.48 26.96 -19.64
N LEU A 14 -51.48 25.65 -19.32
CA LEU A 14 -50.50 25.08 -18.40
C LEU A 14 -49.25 24.67 -19.18
N SER A 15 -48.15 25.40 -18.99
CA SER A 15 -46.83 25.12 -19.57
C SER A 15 -46.15 23.95 -18.85
N GLY A 16 -46.61 22.73 -19.14
CA GLY A 16 -45.96 21.49 -18.68
C GLY A 16 -44.58 21.30 -19.30
N ILE A 17 -43.53 21.74 -18.60
CA ILE A 17 -42.13 21.52 -19.02
C ILE A 17 -41.81 20.03 -18.93
N LEU A 18 -41.80 19.36 -20.08
CA LEU A 18 -41.40 17.97 -20.20
C LEU A 18 -39.88 17.87 -19.98
N ALA A 19 -39.47 17.56 -18.76
CA ALA A 19 -38.06 17.39 -18.38
C ALA A 19 -37.46 16.12 -19.01
N ALA A 20 -37.16 16.19 -20.31
CA ALA A 20 -36.43 15.16 -21.04
C ALA A 20 -35.01 15.04 -20.47
N SER A 21 -34.82 14.12 -19.53
CA SER A 21 -33.52 13.83 -18.93
C SER A 21 -32.58 13.26 -19.99
N MET A 22 -31.77 14.13 -20.61
CA MET A 22 -30.77 13.72 -21.58
C MET A 22 -29.76 12.79 -20.92
N ALA A 23 -29.90 11.49 -21.18
CA ALA A 23 -28.96 10.47 -20.76
C ALA A 23 -27.67 10.65 -21.55
N VAL A 24 -26.80 11.55 -21.08
CA VAL A 24 -25.47 11.79 -21.66
C VAL A 24 -24.76 10.44 -21.73
N PRO A 25 -24.39 9.95 -22.93
CA PRO A 25 -23.76 8.65 -23.06
C PRO A 25 -22.41 8.68 -22.36
N VAL A 26 -22.30 7.97 -21.23
CA VAL A 26 -21.04 7.85 -20.49
C VAL A 26 -20.03 7.14 -21.39
N GLN A 27 -19.16 7.92 -22.03
CA GLN A 27 -18.14 7.42 -22.95
C GLN A 27 -17.19 6.50 -22.17
N ALA A 28 -17.40 5.20 -22.33
CA ALA A 28 -16.60 4.19 -21.66
C ALA A 28 -15.16 4.27 -22.16
N PHE A 29 -14.22 4.62 -21.27
CA PHE A 29 -12.81 4.83 -21.60
C PHE A 29 -12.22 3.59 -22.30
N ALA A 30 -12.01 3.69 -23.61
CA ALA A 30 -11.66 2.59 -24.50
C ALA A 30 -10.16 2.23 -24.44
N GLY A 31 -9.65 1.94 -23.23
CA GLY A 31 -8.22 1.72 -22.96
C GLY A 31 -7.90 0.48 -22.13
N SER A 32 -8.83 -0.46 -21.95
CA SER A 32 -8.66 -1.62 -21.05
C SER A 32 -8.90 -2.96 -21.72
N ARG A 33 -7.96 -3.90 -21.58
CA ARG A 33 -8.01 -5.26 -22.15
C ARG A 33 -8.92 -6.17 -21.28
N PRO A 34 -9.48 -7.28 -21.81
CA PRO A 34 -10.34 -8.17 -21.01
C PRO A 34 -9.58 -8.89 -19.88
N LEU A 35 -10.31 -9.25 -18.80
CA LEU A 35 -9.81 -9.99 -17.64
C LEU A 35 -9.29 -11.40 -18.01
N LYS A 36 -7.97 -11.56 -18.11
CA LYS A 36 -7.30 -12.86 -18.35
C LYS A 36 -7.08 -13.62 -17.04
N THR A 37 -7.17 -14.95 -17.08
CA THR A 37 -6.90 -15.81 -15.90
C THR A 37 -5.40 -15.94 -15.68
N ILE A 38 -4.92 -15.56 -14.49
CA ILE A 38 -3.48 -15.63 -14.15
C ILE A 38 -3.14 -16.79 -13.22
N LYS A 39 -4.09 -17.29 -12.42
CA LYS A 39 -3.89 -18.47 -11.58
C LYS A 39 -5.21 -19.16 -11.23
N THR A 40 -5.17 -20.49 -11.22
CA THR A 40 -6.19 -21.35 -10.59
C THR A 40 -5.52 -22.15 -9.46
N ILE A 41 -6.21 -22.28 -8.32
CA ILE A 41 -5.79 -23.05 -7.15
C ILE A 41 -6.96 -23.95 -6.74
N LYS A 42 -6.71 -25.25 -6.49
CA LYS A 42 -7.72 -26.26 -6.10
C LYS A 42 -7.37 -27.04 -4.83
N SER A 43 -6.31 -26.66 -4.11
CA SER A 43 -5.72 -27.46 -3.01
C SER A 43 -6.10 -27.01 -1.60
N TYR A 44 -6.96 -25.99 -1.47
CA TYR A 44 -7.26 -25.33 -0.20
C TYR A 44 -8.76 -25.18 0.03
N ASP A 45 -9.22 -25.50 1.24
CA ASP A 45 -10.45 -24.95 1.80
C ASP A 45 -10.13 -23.54 2.34
N ILE A 46 -10.66 -22.50 1.69
CA ILE A 46 -10.62 -21.12 2.19
C ILE A 46 -11.95 -20.69 2.80
N THR A 47 -13.06 -21.32 2.41
CA THR A 47 -14.40 -20.99 2.91
C THR A 47 -14.64 -21.49 4.34
N GLY A 48 -13.91 -22.52 4.77
CA GLY A 48 -14.01 -23.17 6.07
C GLY A 48 -15.07 -24.28 6.13
N ASN A 49 -15.46 -24.85 4.99
CA ASN A 49 -16.55 -25.83 4.88
C ASN A 49 -16.08 -27.30 4.79
N GLY A 50 -14.78 -27.56 4.94
CA GLY A 50 -14.17 -28.89 4.86
C GLY A 50 -13.89 -29.38 3.43
N LYS A 51 -14.38 -28.69 2.39
CA LYS A 51 -14.20 -29.06 0.98
C LYS A 51 -13.16 -28.15 0.31
N LYS A 52 -12.40 -28.69 -0.65
CA LYS A 52 -11.40 -27.91 -1.41
C LYS A 52 -12.10 -26.92 -2.35
N ASP A 53 -11.77 -25.63 -2.22
CA ASP A 53 -12.31 -24.58 -3.07
C ASP A 53 -11.54 -24.48 -4.41
N THR A 54 -12.25 -24.17 -5.49
CA THR A 54 -11.64 -23.72 -6.75
C THR A 54 -11.54 -22.19 -6.72
N ILE A 55 -10.33 -21.70 -6.46
CA ILE A 55 -9.99 -20.27 -6.46
C ILE A 55 -9.42 -19.93 -7.84
N ARG A 56 -10.07 -19.02 -8.57
CA ARG A 56 -9.59 -18.52 -9.87
C ARG A 56 -9.34 -17.02 -9.78
N VAL A 57 -8.09 -16.61 -9.99
CA VAL A 57 -7.72 -15.19 -10.04
C VAL A 57 -7.58 -14.75 -11.49
N LYS A 58 -8.29 -13.67 -11.83
CA LYS A 58 -8.16 -12.95 -13.09
C LYS A 58 -7.55 -11.58 -12.85
N ALA A 59 -6.80 -11.08 -13.82
CA ALA A 59 -6.27 -9.73 -13.80
C ALA A 59 -6.48 -9.03 -15.15
N ARG A 60 -6.68 -7.71 -15.11
CA ARG A 60 -6.89 -6.84 -16.29
C ARG A 60 -5.60 -6.09 -16.56
N LYS A 61 -5.19 -6.02 -17.84
CA LYS A 61 -4.18 -5.07 -18.30
C LYS A 61 -4.86 -3.87 -18.99
N ASP A 62 -4.26 -2.69 -18.90
CA ASP A 62 -4.60 -1.55 -19.74
C ASP A 62 -3.97 -1.66 -21.14
N ILE A 63 -4.11 -0.59 -21.92
CA ILE A 63 -3.48 -0.44 -23.24
C ILE A 63 -1.94 -0.48 -23.16
N ASN A 64 -1.35 0.15 -22.15
CA ASN A 64 0.11 0.17 -21.91
C ASN A 64 0.67 -1.19 -21.44
N GLY A 65 -0.21 -2.11 -21.02
CA GLY A 65 0.17 -3.44 -20.56
C GLY A 65 0.46 -3.52 -19.06
N CYS A 66 0.19 -2.46 -18.29
CA CYS A 66 0.18 -2.51 -16.83
C CYS A 66 -1.04 -3.28 -16.33
N TYR A 67 -0.91 -4.10 -15.28
CA TYR A 67 -2.05 -4.68 -14.59
C TYR A 67 -2.75 -3.62 -13.73
N GLN A 68 -4.03 -3.35 -14.01
CA GLN A 68 -4.85 -2.32 -13.34
C GLN A 68 -5.95 -2.89 -12.43
N ASP A 69 -6.30 -4.18 -12.53
CA ASP A 69 -7.28 -4.82 -11.63
C ASP A 69 -6.93 -6.27 -11.33
N VAL A 70 -7.31 -6.73 -10.13
CA VAL A 70 -7.33 -8.15 -9.77
C VAL A 70 -8.70 -8.54 -9.20
N THR A 71 -9.33 -9.54 -9.81
CA THR A 71 -10.60 -10.12 -9.40
C THR A 71 -10.40 -11.57 -8.97
N VAL A 72 -10.84 -11.92 -7.76
CA VAL A 72 -10.79 -13.31 -7.25
C VAL A 72 -12.19 -13.91 -7.26
N TYR A 73 -12.30 -15.06 -7.92
CA TYR A 73 -13.47 -15.92 -7.91
C TYR A 73 -13.21 -17.13 -7.01
N VAL A 74 -14.22 -17.56 -6.26
CA VAL A 74 -14.19 -18.78 -5.45
C VAL A 74 -15.44 -19.58 -5.79
N ASN A 75 -15.25 -20.81 -6.25
CA ASN A 75 -16.31 -21.71 -6.72
C ASN A 75 -17.22 -21.00 -7.74
N GLY A 76 -16.60 -20.43 -8.78
CA GLY A 76 -17.25 -19.68 -9.86
C GLY A 76 -17.69 -18.25 -9.50
N LYS A 77 -18.03 -17.96 -8.23
CA LYS A 77 -18.64 -16.69 -7.80
C LYS A 77 -17.57 -15.62 -7.50
N LYS A 78 -17.78 -14.35 -7.90
CA LYS A 78 -16.86 -13.22 -7.60
C LYS A 78 -16.85 -12.93 -6.08
N LYS A 79 -15.67 -12.97 -5.45
CA LYS A 79 -15.50 -12.81 -3.99
C LYS A 79 -14.56 -11.67 -3.57
N TYR A 80 -13.67 -11.24 -4.47
CA TYR A 80 -12.84 -10.04 -4.34
C TYR A 80 -12.81 -9.32 -5.68
N SER A 81 -12.75 -7.99 -5.64
CA SER A 81 -12.24 -7.18 -6.74
C SER A 81 -11.55 -5.97 -6.12
N SER A 82 -10.42 -5.58 -6.68
CA SER A 82 -9.75 -4.33 -6.36
C SER A 82 -9.08 -3.82 -7.63
N PRO A 83 -9.04 -2.49 -7.86
CA PRO A 83 -7.98 -1.95 -8.69
C PRO A 83 -6.63 -2.38 -8.08
N VAL A 84 -5.66 -2.63 -8.94
CA VAL A 84 -4.25 -2.64 -8.57
C VAL A 84 -3.85 -1.17 -8.42
N PHE A 85 -3.02 -0.87 -7.43
CA PHE A 85 -2.78 0.51 -7.00
C PHE A 85 -1.63 1.12 -7.82
N GLY A 86 -1.96 1.57 -9.04
CA GLY A 86 -1.00 2.05 -10.03
C GLY A 86 -0.47 0.93 -10.93
N CYS A 87 0.37 1.29 -11.91
CA CYS A 87 0.96 0.33 -12.84
C CYS A 87 1.64 -0.83 -12.11
N SER A 88 1.43 -2.05 -12.61
CA SER A 88 2.10 -3.26 -12.11
C SER A 88 2.43 -4.18 -13.28
N TRP A 89 3.69 -4.58 -13.40
CA TRP A 89 4.19 -5.37 -14.52
C TRP A 89 3.86 -6.86 -14.40
N SER A 90 3.75 -7.37 -13.16
CA SER A 90 3.38 -8.76 -12.86
C SER A 90 2.44 -8.87 -11.67
N VAL A 91 1.64 -9.95 -11.61
CA VAL A 91 0.79 -10.30 -10.46
C VAL A 91 1.06 -11.75 -10.06
N LYS A 92 1.55 -11.93 -8.83
CA LYS A 92 1.83 -13.21 -8.19
C LYS A 92 0.72 -13.53 -7.19
N VAL A 93 0.26 -14.77 -7.18
CA VAL A 93 -0.81 -15.25 -6.29
C VAL A 93 -0.35 -16.51 -5.57
N SER A 94 -0.51 -16.54 -4.25
CA SER A 94 -0.28 -17.74 -3.44
C SER A 94 -1.34 -17.90 -2.36
N ALA A 95 -1.75 -19.14 -2.10
CA ALA A 95 -2.57 -19.50 -0.93
C ALA A 95 -1.70 -20.19 0.11
N PHE A 96 -1.93 -19.92 1.40
CA PHE A 96 -1.16 -20.51 2.48
C PHE A 96 -2.00 -20.83 3.72
N ARG A 97 -1.65 -21.91 4.42
CA ARG A 97 -2.30 -22.37 5.66
C ARG A 97 -1.40 -22.15 6.89
N LEU A 98 -1.95 -21.59 7.96
CA LEU A 98 -1.30 -21.45 9.28
C LEU A 98 -1.46 -22.72 10.13
N LYS A 99 -0.70 -22.85 11.24
CA LYS A 99 -0.78 -24.02 12.16
C LYS A 99 -2.18 -24.20 12.74
N ASN A 100 -2.92 -23.12 12.98
CA ASN A 100 -4.34 -23.14 13.40
C ASN A 100 -5.34 -23.52 12.28
N LYS A 101 -4.86 -24.16 11.21
CA LYS A 101 -5.60 -24.61 10.02
C LYS A 101 -6.27 -23.50 9.19
N LYS A 102 -6.25 -22.22 9.59
CA LYS A 102 -6.82 -21.10 8.80
C LYS A 102 -5.99 -20.83 7.53
N VAL A 103 -6.68 -20.54 6.43
CA VAL A 103 -6.08 -20.31 5.11
C VAL A 103 -6.30 -18.86 4.65
N PHE A 104 -5.30 -18.34 3.95
CA PHE A 104 -5.24 -16.97 3.44
C PHE A 104 -4.75 -16.98 1.98
N LEU A 105 -5.05 -15.90 1.25
CA LEU A 105 -4.55 -15.66 -0.10
C LEU A 105 -3.65 -14.41 -0.07
N ALA A 106 -2.36 -14.56 -0.36
CA ALA A 106 -1.49 -13.43 -0.67
C ALA A 106 -1.57 -13.14 -2.18
N ILE A 107 -1.97 -11.91 -2.50
CA ILE A 107 -1.85 -11.33 -3.83
C ILE A 107 -0.73 -10.30 -3.74
N ASP A 108 0.21 -10.40 -4.66
CA ASP A 108 1.33 -9.48 -4.81
C ASP A 108 1.32 -8.99 -6.26
N ALA A 109 1.46 -7.68 -6.46
CA ALA A 109 1.54 -7.09 -7.79
C ALA A 109 2.74 -6.15 -7.79
N LYS A 110 3.76 -6.51 -8.56
CA LYS A 110 5.06 -5.83 -8.57
C LYS A 110 5.02 -4.65 -9.55
N GLN A 111 5.49 -3.52 -9.04
CA GLN A 111 5.59 -2.21 -9.68
C GLN A 111 7.07 -1.94 -10.01
N ASP A 112 7.36 -0.72 -10.46
CA ASP A 112 8.74 -0.24 -10.64
C ASP A 112 9.50 -0.13 -9.31
N ASN A 113 10.83 -0.03 -9.39
CA ASN A 113 11.73 0.16 -8.26
C ASN A 113 11.56 -0.84 -7.09
N ASP A 114 11.16 -2.08 -7.42
CA ASP A 114 10.83 -3.15 -6.47
C ASP A 114 9.62 -2.87 -5.54
N GLY A 115 8.74 -1.96 -5.95
CA GLY A 115 7.47 -1.69 -5.28
C GLY A 115 6.43 -2.82 -5.42
N HIS A 116 5.51 -2.90 -4.45
CA HIS A 116 4.58 -4.02 -4.28
C HIS A 116 3.19 -3.59 -3.77
N ALA A 117 2.18 -3.68 -4.63
CA ALA A 117 0.76 -3.47 -4.28
C ALA A 117 0.12 -4.64 -3.49
N CYS A 118 0.88 -5.28 -2.59
CA CYS A 118 0.52 -6.55 -1.96
C CYS A 118 -0.66 -6.45 -0.98
N ARG A 119 -1.48 -7.51 -0.93
CA ARG A 119 -2.62 -7.70 -0.02
C ARG A 119 -2.64 -9.15 0.48
N VAL A 120 -2.83 -9.36 1.79
CA VAL A 120 -3.20 -10.67 2.33
C VAL A 120 -4.69 -10.67 2.60
N LEU A 121 -5.41 -11.59 1.97
CA LEU A 121 -6.87 -11.72 2.06
C LEU A 121 -7.28 -12.93 2.91
N GLN A 122 -8.39 -12.80 3.62
CA GLN A 122 -9.08 -13.88 4.32
C GLN A 122 -10.54 -13.94 3.90
N TYR A 123 -11.08 -15.16 3.73
CA TYR A 123 -12.53 -15.33 3.50
C TYR A 123 -13.29 -15.18 4.83
N LYS A 124 -14.32 -14.32 4.85
CA LYS A 124 -15.24 -14.12 5.98
C LYS A 124 -16.62 -13.72 5.42
N LYS A 125 -17.71 -14.13 6.09
CA LYS A 125 -19.10 -13.74 5.76
C LYS A 125 -19.41 -13.70 4.25
N GLY A 126 -18.99 -14.75 3.53
CA GLY A 126 -19.28 -14.90 2.10
C GLY A 126 -18.41 -14.08 1.12
N LYS A 127 -17.41 -13.31 1.57
CA LYS A 127 -16.51 -12.48 0.73
C LYS A 127 -15.03 -12.62 1.17
N LEU A 128 -14.10 -12.13 0.35
CA LEU A 128 -12.68 -12.00 0.70
C LEU A 128 -12.40 -10.58 1.21
N HIS A 129 -11.72 -10.47 2.36
CA HIS A 129 -11.38 -9.19 3.00
C HIS A 129 -9.86 -9.06 3.17
N SER A 130 -9.30 -7.87 2.93
CA SER A 130 -7.90 -7.58 3.21
C SER A 130 -7.66 -7.57 4.72
N VAL A 131 -6.80 -8.46 5.21
CA VAL A 131 -6.39 -8.55 6.61
C VAL A 131 -4.96 -8.05 6.86
N LEU A 132 -4.13 -7.99 5.81
CA LEU A 132 -2.93 -7.14 5.73
C LEU A 132 -2.92 -6.41 4.38
N ASN A 133 -2.27 -5.25 4.32
CA ASN A 133 -2.15 -4.37 3.16
C ASN A 133 -0.72 -3.78 3.18
N GLY A 134 0.04 -3.96 2.09
CA GLY A 134 1.46 -3.59 1.99
C GLY A 134 1.76 -2.15 2.37
N TYR A 135 1.07 -1.18 1.75
CA TYR A 135 1.23 0.25 2.08
C TYR A 135 0.94 0.55 3.56
N LYS A 136 -0.02 -0.17 4.18
CA LYS A 136 -0.34 -0.03 5.61
C LYS A 136 0.61 -0.78 6.55
N VAL A 137 1.69 -1.39 6.03
CA VAL A 137 2.80 -1.89 6.86
C VAL A 137 3.67 -0.74 7.34
N VAL A 138 3.89 0.30 6.54
CA VAL A 138 4.78 1.45 6.87
C VAL A 138 4.14 2.83 6.74
N SER A 139 2.91 2.96 6.23
CA SER A 139 2.17 4.23 6.21
C SER A 139 2.01 4.82 7.61
N ILE A 140 2.77 5.88 7.87
CA ILE A 140 2.82 6.63 9.13
C ILE A 140 2.70 8.11 8.76
N LYS A 141 1.51 8.67 8.95
CA LYS A 141 1.09 10.00 8.43
C LYS A 141 2.15 11.08 8.69
N GLY A 142 2.90 11.41 7.64
CA GLY A 142 3.87 12.51 7.60
C GLY A 142 5.31 12.06 7.46
N SER A 143 5.74 10.94 8.07
CA SER A 143 7.17 10.59 8.13
C SER A 143 7.66 9.79 6.93
N ASP A 144 7.11 8.60 6.69
CA ASP A 144 7.62 7.68 5.66
C ASP A 144 6.53 7.28 4.66
N ALA A 145 6.96 6.88 3.47
CA ALA A 145 6.13 6.14 2.52
C ALA A 145 6.86 4.89 2.02
N GLY A 146 6.09 3.95 1.50
CA GLY A 146 6.59 2.66 1.08
C GLY A 146 5.50 1.62 1.10
N ASP A 147 5.89 0.38 0.82
CA ASP A 147 4.99 -0.75 0.75
C ASP A 147 5.61 -1.98 1.42
N ALA A 148 4.96 -3.14 1.26
CA ALA A 148 5.50 -4.38 1.77
C ALA A 148 4.93 -5.61 1.07
N VAL A 149 5.79 -6.57 0.77
CA VAL A 149 5.47 -7.87 0.17
C VAL A 149 5.39 -8.99 1.20
N TYR A 150 4.46 -9.92 1.02
CA TYR A 150 4.40 -11.17 1.78
C TYR A 150 5.60 -12.06 1.46
N THR A 151 6.40 -12.39 2.48
CA THR A 151 7.63 -13.21 2.32
C THR A 151 7.52 -14.62 2.88
N GLY A 152 6.59 -14.90 3.80
CA GLY A 152 6.44 -16.24 4.36
C GLY A 152 5.61 -16.31 5.64
N LYS A 153 5.58 -17.51 6.24
CA LYS A 153 4.86 -17.83 7.48
C LYS A 153 5.69 -18.75 8.38
N LYS A 154 5.52 -18.64 9.71
CA LYS A 154 6.04 -19.63 10.68
C LYS A 154 4.96 -19.93 11.73
N GLY A 155 4.44 -21.15 11.75
CA GLY A 155 3.33 -21.52 12.64
C GLY A 155 2.06 -20.70 12.38
N ASN A 156 1.74 -19.76 13.29
CA ASN A 156 0.63 -18.80 13.16
C ASN A 156 1.08 -17.36 12.83
N THR A 157 2.36 -17.15 12.51
CA THR A 157 2.88 -15.84 12.11
C THR A 157 3.05 -15.72 10.59
N VAL A 158 3.03 -14.47 10.12
CA VAL A 158 3.29 -14.05 8.73
C VAL A 158 4.30 -12.91 8.73
N THR A 159 5.25 -12.93 7.79
CA THR A 159 6.29 -11.90 7.67
C THR A 159 6.12 -11.10 6.39
N MET A 160 6.03 -9.78 6.53
CA MET A 160 6.07 -8.82 5.43
C MET A 160 7.49 -8.21 5.35
N ARG A 161 8.13 -8.19 4.17
CA ARG A 161 9.29 -7.31 3.91
C ARG A 161 8.73 -5.97 3.45
N ALA A 162 9.01 -4.90 4.18
CA ALA A 162 8.70 -3.55 3.74
C ALA A 162 9.90 -2.89 3.08
N ALA A 163 9.69 -2.18 1.97
CA ALA A 163 10.63 -1.26 1.36
C ALA A 163 10.11 0.16 1.60
N VAL A 164 10.98 1.07 2.02
CA VAL A 164 10.58 2.37 2.60
C VAL A 164 11.48 3.48 2.13
N MET A 165 10.88 4.57 1.65
CA MET A 165 11.54 5.84 1.38
C MET A 165 11.34 6.75 2.60
N SER A 166 12.44 7.24 3.20
CA SER A 166 12.37 8.19 4.32
C SER A 166 13.08 9.51 4.01
N PRO A 167 12.44 10.68 4.26
CA PRO A 167 13.08 11.99 4.23
C PRO A 167 14.02 12.22 5.42
N THR A 168 14.31 11.20 6.22
CA THR A 168 15.22 11.28 7.38
C THR A 168 16.54 10.55 7.11
N ILE A 169 16.48 9.37 6.48
CA ILE A 169 17.60 8.41 6.40
C ILE A 169 17.78 7.73 5.03
N GLY A 170 17.04 8.16 4.00
CA GLY A 170 17.06 7.51 2.69
C GLY A 170 16.19 6.26 2.62
N ASN A 171 16.55 5.37 1.68
CA ASN A 171 15.81 4.15 1.37
C ASN A 171 16.24 3.00 2.27
N TYR A 172 15.31 2.39 3.00
CA TYR A 172 15.60 1.25 3.88
C TYR A 172 14.60 0.11 3.72
N THR A 173 14.95 -1.11 4.15
CA THR A 173 13.99 -2.20 4.29
C THR A 173 13.91 -2.71 5.72
N CYS A 174 12.77 -3.27 6.09
CA CYS A 174 12.60 -3.96 7.37
C CYS A 174 11.68 -5.17 7.24
N ARG A 175 11.68 -6.07 8.24
CA ARG A 175 10.78 -7.22 8.29
C ARG A 175 9.77 -7.05 9.43
N VAL A 176 8.51 -6.88 9.06
CA VAL A 176 7.38 -6.73 10.00
C VAL A 176 6.64 -8.05 10.12
N THR A 177 6.78 -8.69 11.28
CA THR A 177 6.11 -9.96 11.59
C THR A 177 4.78 -9.71 12.29
N TYR A 178 3.76 -10.45 11.87
CA TYR A 178 2.41 -10.41 12.40
C TYR A 178 2.00 -11.79 12.92
N THR A 179 1.44 -11.87 14.12
CA THR A 179 0.81 -13.10 14.66
C THR A 179 -0.70 -13.06 14.41
N TYR A 180 -1.27 -14.16 13.94
CA TYR A 180 -2.72 -14.32 13.88
C TYR A 180 -3.28 -14.87 15.21
N LYS A 181 -4.01 -14.02 15.95
CA LYS A 181 -4.69 -14.37 17.22
C LYS A 181 -6.08 -13.73 17.23
N ASN A 182 -7.06 -14.40 17.85
CA ASN A 182 -8.44 -13.90 18.04
C ASN A 182 -9.08 -13.30 16.77
N GLY A 183 -8.91 -13.97 15.62
CA GLY A 183 -9.55 -13.59 14.35
C GLY A 183 -8.85 -12.50 13.53
N ALA A 184 -7.71 -11.97 13.98
CA ALA A 184 -6.98 -10.88 13.32
C ALA A 184 -5.45 -11.08 13.35
N PHE A 185 -4.74 -10.40 12.43
CA PHE A 185 -3.30 -10.22 12.51
C PHE A 185 -2.96 -9.02 13.41
N ARG A 186 -1.97 -9.17 14.29
CA ARG A 186 -1.37 -8.10 15.10
C ARG A 186 0.15 -8.14 14.94
N ARG A 187 0.84 -6.99 14.91
CA ARG A 187 2.31 -6.94 14.86
C ARG A 187 2.89 -7.61 16.11
N THR A 188 4.02 -8.30 15.98
CA THR A 188 4.73 -8.90 17.13
C THR A 188 5.60 -7.90 17.89
N ALA A 189 6.03 -6.83 17.21
CA ALA A 189 6.82 -5.74 17.75
C ALA A 189 6.53 -4.47 16.95
N TYR A 190 6.92 -3.31 17.50
CA TYR A 190 6.92 -2.02 16.80
C TYR A 190 8.33 -1.55 16.42
N THR A 191 9.37 -2.14 17.05
CA THR A 191 10.77 -1.98 16.65
C THR A 191 11.16 -3.13 15.72
N HIS A 192 11.82 -2.81 14.61
CA HIS A 192 12.29 -3.75 13.60
C HIS A 192 13.76 -3.48 13.27
N LYS A 193 14.58 -4.51 13.17
CA LYS A 193 15.93 -4.36 12.58
C LYS A 193 15.78 -3.89 11.13
N VAL A 194 16.64 -2.94 10.75
CA VAL A 194 16.80 -2.51 9.36
C VAL A 194 17.69 -3.51 8.62
N TYR A 195 17.35 -3.77 7.35
CA TYR A 195 18.07 -4.66 6.45
C TYR A 195 18.13 -4.04 5.05
N HIS A 196 19.07 -4.49 4.24
CA HIS A 196 19.23 -4.06 2.84
C HIS A 196 18.51 -5.03 1.88
N ASN A 197 18.05 -4.49 0.74
CA ASN A 197 17.78 -5.11 -0.57
C ASN A 197 16.48 -4.56 -1.21
N TYR A 198 16.49 -3.85 -2.34
CA TYR A 198 17.58 -3.23 -3.14
C TYR A 198 16.90 -2.36 -4.22
N VAL A 199 17.25 -1.07 -4.36
CA VAL A 199 17.32 -0.28 -5.61
C VAL A 199 18.14 0.99 -5.29
N MET A 200 19.03 1.38 -6.20
CA MET A 200 20.20 2.25 -5.96
C MET A 200 21.24 1.56 -5.04
N SER A 201 22.49 2.05 -5.11
CA SER A 201 23.73 1.31 -4.84
C SER A 201 23.77 0.44 -3.56
N SER A 202 24.27 -0.80 -3.72
CA SER A 202 24.42 -1.81 -2.66
C SER A 202 25.58 -1.57 -1.69
N ARG A 203 25.87 -0.31 -1.34
CA ARG A 203 27.00 0.06 -0.46
C ARG A 203 26.62 1.00 0.69
N ASP A 204 25.60 1.84 0.52
CA ASP A 204 25.58 3.15 1.21
C ASP A 204 24.72 3.20 2.50
N LEU A 205 24.47 2.03 3.12
CA LEU A 205 23.82 1.91 4.44
C LEU A 205 24.49 0.89 5.38
N ASP A 206 25.53 0.18 4.91
CA ASP A 206 26.50 -0.46 5.81
C ASP A 206 27.72 0.45 6.05
N SER A 207 27.90 1.48 5.21
CA SER A 207 28.61 2.70 5.56
C SER A 207 27.94 3.44 6.73
N ASN A 208 28.69 4.36 7.36
CA ASN A 208 28.11 5.29 8.32
C ASN A 208 27.60 6.52 7.57
N LEU A 209 26.29 6.78 7.65
CA LEU A 209 25.67 8.00 7.12
C LEU A 209 26.30 9.24 7.75
N LYS A 210 26.42 10.32 6.95
CA LYS A 210 26.97 11.61 7.37
C LYS A 210 25.88 12.60 7.77
N VAL A 211 25.99 13.13 8.98
CA VAL A 211 25.10 14.16 9.50
C VAL A 211 25.32 15.48 8.76
N GLN A 212 24.25 16.05 8.20
CA GLN A 212 24.26 17.36 7.53
C GLN A 212 23.82 18.51 8.43
N ASN A 213 22.96 18.23 9.42
CA ASN A 213 22.30 19.22 10.27
C ASN A 213 22.26 18.71 11.72
N THR A 214 22.33 19.59 12.72
CA THR A 214 22.37 19.19 14.14
C THR A 214 21.13 18.36 14.56
N ILE A 215 21.34 17.09 14.93
CA ILE A 215 20.25 16.15 15.24
C ILE A 215 20.12 15.95 16.75
N LYS A 216 18.98 16.31 17.33
CA LYS A 216 18.65 16.01 18.73
C LYS A 216 18.46 14.50 18.93
N LEU A 217 19.23 13.90 19.84
CA LEU A 217 19.11 12.48 20.19
C LEU A 217 18.11 12.28 21.32
N TYR A 218 17.42 11.14 21.30
CA TYR A 218 16.41 10.75 22.28
C TYR A 218 16.84 9.44 22.96
N SER A 219 16.71 9.37 24.29
CA SER A 219 17.06 8.18 25.09
C SER A 219 16.08 7.02 24.88
N LYS A 220 14.81 7.36 24.62
CA LYS A 220 13.72 6.47 24.20
C LYS A 220 12.84 7.26 23.23
N PRO A 221 12.06 6.64 22.33
CA PRO A 221 11.10 7.36 21.49
C PRO A 221 10.25 8.33 22.33
N GLY A 222 10.29 9.61 21.98
CA GLY A 222 9.62 10.70 22.72
C GLY A 222 10.41 11.33 23.88
N LYS A 223 11.40 10.66 24.49
CA LYS A 223 12.19 11.21 25.62
C LYS A 223 13.55 11.72 25.18
N LEU A 224 13.69 13.05 25.10
CA LEU A 224 14.91 13.77 24.69
C LEU A 224 16.14 13.38 25.54
N SER A 225 17.33 13.53 24.97
CA SER A 225 18.63 13.41 25.64
C SER A 225 19.36 14.76 25.65
N SER A 226 20.32 14.94 26.56
CA SER A 226 21.27 16.05 26.52
C SER A 226 22.30 15.94 25.37
N ARG A 227 22.37 14.79 24.68
CA ARG A 227 23.22 14.60 23.51
C ARG A 227 22.53 15.03 22.21
N GLN A 228 23.34 15.53 21.29
CA GLN A 228 23.01 15.77 19.89
C GLN A 228 24.12 15.23 19.00
N LEU A 229 23.84 15.10 17.71
CA LEU A 229 24.83 14.95 16.65
C LEU A 229 25.03 16.31 15.97
N VAL A 230 26.21 16.57 15.43
CA VAL A 230 26.57 17.80 14.70
C VAL A 230 26.94 17.49 13.24
N PRO A 231 26.93 18.48 12.32
CA PRO A 231 27.36 18.26 10.94
C PRO A 231 28.76 17.61 10.85
N GLY A 232 28.92 16.61 9.99
CA GLY A 232 30.13 15.81 9.83
C GLY A 232 30.17 14.51 10.64
N ASP A 233 29.36 14.38 11.71
CA ASP A 233 29.23 13.13 12.49
C ASP A 233 28.87 11.93 11.60
N SER A 234 29.38 10.76 11.95
CA SER A 234 29.06 9.49 11.30
C SER A 234 28.14 8.63 12.19
N VAL A 235 27.04 8.13 11.63
CA VAL A 235 26.07 7.29 12.33
C VAL A 235 25.57 6.12 11.49
N ARG A 236 25.22 5.00 12.16
CA ARG A 236 24.65 3.81 11.51
C ARG A 236 23.28 3.49 12.08
N ILE A 237 22.26 3.48 11.22
CA ILE A 237 20.90 3.14 11.62
C ILE A 237 20.76 1.61 11.66
N ASN A 238 20.54 1.07 12.86
CA ASN A 238 20.49 -0.38 13.08
C ASN A 238 19.05 -0.91 13.32
N ALA A 239 18.09 -0.03 13.61
CA ALA A 239 16.67 -0.37 13.76
C ALA A 239 15.75 0.82 13.48
N VAL A 240 14.49 0.53 13.16
CA VAL A 240 13.39 1.48 13.02
C VAL A 240 12.30 1.16 14.04
N HIS A 241 11.60 2.17 14.56
CA HIS A 241 10.46 2.02 15.46
C HIS A 241 9.25 2.83 15.00
N PHE A 242 8.11 2.15 14.87
CA PHE A 242 6.87 2.70 14.33
C PHE A 242 5.88 3.09 15.45
N SER A 243 5.90 4.35 15.88
CA SER A 243 5.07 4.84 16.99
C SER A 243 3.92 5.74 16.52
N GLY A 244 2.74 5.17 16.31
CA GLY A 244 1.52 5.91 15.96
C GLY A 244 1.62 6.66 14.62
N ARG A 245 1.86 7.98 14.68
CA ARG A 245 2.09 8.87 13.52
C ARG A 245 3.56 9.32 13.39
N GLN A 246 4.50 8.66 14.05
CA GLN A 246 5.91 9.04 14.07
C GLN A 246 6.83 7.82 13.90
N THR A 247 7.71 7.85 12.89
CA THR A 247 8.85 6.94 12.82
C THR A 247 10.02 7.45 13.68
N TRP A 248 10.76 6.53 14.29
CA TRP A 248 12.00 6.78 15.02
C TRP A 248 13.11 5.83 14.52
N TYR A 249 14.34 6.33 14.42
CA TYR A 249 15.48 5.57 13.92
C TYR A 249 16.51 5.36 15.03
N ARG A 250 16.97 4.13 15.24
CA ARG A 250 17.93 3.80 16.28
C ARG A 250 19.35 3.85 15.72
N THR A 251 20.18 4.68 16.32
CA THR A 251 21.62 4.73 16.11
C THR A 251 22.35 4.36 17.40
N GLU A 252 23.62 4.02 17.31
CA GLU A 252 24.50 3.86 18.46
C GLU A 252 25.55 4.98 18.47
N VAL A 253 25.83 5.53 19.66
CA VAL A 253 26.81 6.59 19.87
C VAL A 253 27.54 6.30 21.18
N SER A 254 28.86 6.15 21.14
CA SER A 254 29.69 5.78 22.31
C SER A 254 29.21 4.51 23.05
N GLY A 255 28.84 3.45 22.30
CA GLY A 255 28.33 2.20 22.87
C GLY A 255 26.92 2.28 23.48
N LYS A 256 26.21 3.42 23.32
CA LYS A 256 24.86 3.63 23.87
C LYS A 256 23.87 3.87 22.73
N ASN A 257 22.72 3.21 22.81
CA ASN A 257 21.68 3.30 21.77
C ASN A 257 20.81 4.55 21.99
N TYR A 258 20.63 5.34 20.93
CA TYR A 258 19.83 6.55 20.89
C TYR A 258 18.84 6.52 19.73
N TRP A 259 17.82 7.38 19.79
CA TRP A 259 16.77 7.50 18.80
C TRP A 259 16.80 8.87 18.13
N ILE A 260 16.77 8.88 16.80
CA ILE A 260 16.54 10.05 15.95
C ILE A 260 15.04 10.11 15.64
N LYS A 261 14.44 11.29 15.80
CA LYS A 261 13.04 11.53 15.40
C LYS A 261 12.97 11.68 13.88
N GLY A 262 12.12 10.90 13.22
CA GLY A 262 11.88 11.06 11.78
C GLY A 262 11.28 12.42 11.43
N ILE A 263 11.76 13.06 10.36
CA ILE A 263 11.15 14.25 9.78
C ILE A 263 9.75 13.91 9.27
N THR A 264 8.79 14.83 9.42
CA THR A 264 7.46 14.71 8.81
C THR A 264 7.26 15.76 7.71
N ASN A 265 7.28 15.35 6.44
CA ASN A 265 7.13 16.24 5.30
C ASN A 265 5.71 16.17 4.72
N LYS A 266 4.91 17.23 4.90
CA LYS A 266 3.55 17.32 4.33
C LYS A 266 3.53 17.44 2.79
N LYS A 267 4.52 18.10 2.18
CA LYS A 267 4.57 18.29 0.71
C LYS A 267 4.78 16.97 -0.04
N TYR A 268 5.52 16.04 0.57
CA TYR A 268 5.76 14.69 0.03
C TYR A 268 4.46 13.87 -0.13
N TYR A 269 3.48 14.07 0.76
CA TYR A 269 2.16 13.43 0.63
C TYR A 269 1.28 14.08 -0.44
N ALA A 270 1.31 15.41 -0.56
CA ALA A 270 0.55 16.11 -1.60
C ALA A 270 0.96 15.68 -3.01
N TYR A 271 2.26 15.41 -3.23
CA TYR A 271 2.78 14.83 -4.46
C TYR A 271 2.28 13.39 -4.68
N GLN A 272 2.34 12.53 -3.66
CA GLN A 272 1.82 11.15 -3.75
C GLN A 272 0.30 11.04 -3.97
N GLU A 273 -0.46 12.10 -3.68
CA GLU A 273 -1.90 12.18 -3.96
C GLU A 273 -2.20 12.90 -5.30
N SER A 274 -1.23 13.55 -5.95
CA SER A 274 -1.44 14.33 -7.18
C SER A 274 -0.81 13.79 -8.46
N VAL A 275 0.32 13.07 -8.40
CA VAL A 275 0.98 12.54 -9.62
C VAL A 275 0.69 11.07 -9.87
N GLY A 276 0.34 10.76 -11.13
CA GLY A 276 0.70 9.45 -11.70
C GLY A 276 2.22 9.35 -11.79
N TRP A 277 2.78 8.17 -11.52
CA TRP A 277 4.22 7.99 -11.26
C TRP A 277 5.13 8.29 -12.46
N GLU A 278 5.43 9.56 -12.69
CA GLU A 278 6.62 9.99 -13.41
C GLU A 278 7.83 10.06 -12.46
N GLN A 279 9.03 9.96 -13.04
CA GLN A 279 10.30 9.74 -12.32
C GLN A 279 10.53 10.75 -11.18
N PRO A 280 10.90 10.31 -9.96
CA PRO A 280 11.36 11.22 -8.92
C PRO A 280 12.74 11.77 -9.29
N GLY A 281 12.76 12.91 -9.97
CA GLY A 281 14.00 13.61 -10.31
C GLY A 281 14.82 13.97 -9.07
N ASN A 282 16.15 14.02 -9.23
CA ASN A 282 17.15 14.12 -8.15
C ASN A 282 17.05 15.36 -7.22
N GLY A 283 16.05 16.24 -7.38
CA GLY A 283 15.90 17.50 -6.63
C GLY A 283 15.10 17.45 -5.32
N MET A 284 14.33 16.38 -5.02
CA MET A 284 13.45 16.37 -3.83
C MET A 284 14.09 15.96 -2.50
N PHE A 285 15.36 15.53 -2.50
CA PHE A 285 16.03 14.95 -1.32
C PHE A 285 17.07 15.87 -0.65
N SER A 286 17.19 17.13 -1.09
CA SER A 286 18.28 18.07 -0.75
C SER A 286 18.36 18.57 0.71
N ASN A 287 17.40 18.23 1.58
CA ASN A 287 17.33 18.70 2.98
C ASN A 287 17.33 17.54 4.01
N MET A 288 17.81 16.37 3.64
CA MET A 288 17.73 15.17 4.48
C MET A 288 18.89 15.10 5.48
N MET A 289 18.59 14.96 6.77
CA MET A 289 19.59 15.12 7.85
C MET A 289 20.81 14.20 7.77
N LEU A 290 20.70 13.09 7.05
CA LEU A 290 21.73 12.07 6.87
C LEU A 290 21.96 11.82 5.37
N ALA A 291 23.20 12.03 4.91
CA ALA A 291 23.67 11.64 3.58
C ALA A 291 24.33 10.25 3.60
N GLY A 292 24.25 9.54 2.47
CA GLY A 292 25.06 8.35 2.17
C GLY A 292 26.28 8.73 1.35
#